data_AF-A0A1H6JPK5-F1
#
_entry.id   AF-A0A1H6JPK5-F1
#
_cell.length_a   1.000
_cell.length_b   1.000
_cell.length_c   1.000
_cell.angle_alpha   90.00
_cell.angle_beta   90.00
_cell.angle_gamma   90.00
#
_symmetry.space_group_name_H-M   'P 1'
#
loop_
_entity.id
_entity.type
_entity.pdbx_description
1 polymer ?
#
loop_
_entity_poly.entity_id
_entity_poly.type
_entity_poly.pdbx_seq_one_letter_code
_entity_poly.pdbx_strand_id
1 'polypeptide(L)'
;VPEDVLSEVGPAVAGMDFVTHCYERPRHEGVWEYNFFAMTHGRSEAESERRIAEVAETMNEYWDVEPSDWDTLFSTRILKKTGIRIAERADGNTSSQRSST
;
A
#
# COMPACT_ATOMS: atom_id res chain seq x y z
N VAL A 1 5.95 0.41 -10.29
CA VAL A 1 5.05 0.87 -11.37
C VAL A 1 5.64 2.10 -12.05
N PRO A 2 5.81 2.11 -13.38
CA PRO A 2 6.25 3.30 -14.12
C PRO A 2 5.31 4.49 -13.89
N GLU A 3 5.84 5.71 -13.85
CA GLU A 3 5.07 6.91 -13.45
C GLU A 3 3.99 7.26 -14.48
N ASP A 4 4.26 7.02 -15.75
CA ASP A 4 3.40 7.30 -16.90
C ASP A 4 2.14 6.42 -16.94
N VAL A 5 2.21 5.19 -16.43
CA VAL A 5 1.06 4.27 -16.40
C VAL A 5 0.32 4.25 -15.06
N LEU A 6 0.90 4.85 -14.02
CA LEU A 6 0.38 4.75 -12.64
C LEU A 6 -1.07 5.22 -12.51
N SER A 7 -1.44 6.27 -13.24
CA SER A 7 -2.79 6.85 -13.21
C SER A 7 -3.88 5.93 -13.81
N GLU A 8 -3.49 4.98 -14.65
CA GLU A 8 -4.39 4.00 -15.28
C GLU A 8 -4.44 2.70 -14.49
N VAL A 9 -3.26 2.24 -14.05
CA VAL A 9 -3.07 1.01 -13.27
C VAL A 9 -3.76 1.08 -11.92
N GLY A 10 -3.68 2.23 -11.23
CA GLY A 10 -4.30 2.41 -9.92
C GLY A 10 -5.79 2.09 -9.91
N PRO A 11 -6.61 2.76 -10.76
CA PRO A 11 -8.03 2.45 -10.91
C PRO A 11 -8.31 1.01 -11.35
N ALA A 12 -7.52 0.45 -12.27
CA ALA A 12 -7.72 -0.92 -12.75
C ALA A 12 -7.58 -1.94 -11.62
N VAL A 13 -6.50 -1.85 -10.84
CA VAL A 13 -6.27 -2.73 -9.68
C VAL A 13 -7.28 -2.46 -8.56
N ALA A 14 -7.63 -1.19 -8.31
CA ALA A 14 -8.63 -0.83 -7.31
C ALA A 14 -10.05 -1.30 -7.66
N GLY A 15 -10.33 -1.58 -8.93
CA GLY A 15 -11.60 -2.12 -9.40
C GLY A 15 -11.81 -3.61 -9.12
N MET A 16 -10.78 -4.33 -8.67
CA MET A 16 -10.87 -5.76 -8.35
C MET A 16 -11.59 -5.97 -7.02
N ASP A 17 -12.59 -6.87 -6.99
CA ASP A 17 -13.46 -7.10 -5.83
C ASP A 17 -12.73 -7.45 -4.51
N PHE A 18 -11.52 -8.00 -4.62
CA PHE A 18 -10.70 -8.43 -3.48
C PHE A 18 -9.64 -7.42 -3.05
N VAL A 19 -9.56 -6.27 -3.74
CA VAL A 19 -8.69 -5.14 -3.39
C VAL A 19 -9.53 -4.11 -2.64
N THR A 20 -9.13 -3.76 -1.42
CA THR A 20 -9.90 -2.81 -0.58
C THR A 20 -9.47 -1.38 -0.73
N HIS A 21 -8.19 -1.16 -0.99
CA HIS A 21 -7.62 0.15 -1.22
C HIS A 21 -6.27 0.02 -1.93
N CYS A 22 -5.96 1.04 -2.71
CA CYS A 22 -4.64 1.26 -3.28
C CYS A 22 -4.09 2.59 -2.78
N TYR A 23 -2.78 2.73 -2.76
CA TYR A 23 -2.13 4.00 -2.50
C TYR A 23 -0.78 4.09 -3.19
N GLU A 24 -0.40 5.32 -3.48
CA GLU A 24 0.90 5.68 -4.01
C GLU A 24 1.81 6.21 -2.89
N ARG A 25 3.10 5.90 -2.95
CA ARG A 25 4.14 6.56 -2.16
C ARG A 25 5.35 6.90 -3.05
N PRO A 26 6.06 7.99 -2.75
CA PRO A 26 7.35 8.25 -3.37
C PRO A 26 8.33 7.10 -3.15
N ARG A 27 9.16 6.83 -4.15
CA ARG A 27 10.29 5.92 -4.01
C ARG A 27 11.37 6.54 -3.13
N HIS A 28 12.13 5.69 -2.46
CA HIS A 28 13.34 6.06 -1.74
C HIS A 28 14.50 5.20 -2.24
N GLU A 29 15.30 5.76 -3.14
CA GLU A 29 16.38 5.03 -3.82
C GLU A 29 17.31 4.31 -2.82
N GLY A 30 17.60 3.04 -3.10
CA GLY A 30 18.45 2.17 -2.29
C GLY A 30 17.84 1.72 -0.96
N VAL A 31 16.60 2.11 -0.67
CA VAL A 31 15.89 1.75 0.57
C VAL A 31 14.55 1.11 0.29
N TRP A 32 13.76 1.70 -0.61
CA TRP A 32 12.41 1.25 -0.93
C TRP A 32 11.99 1.73 -2.33
N GLU A 33 12.10 0.84 -3.31
CA GLU A 33 11.84 1.14 -4.74
C GLU A 33 10.35 1.05 -5.13
N TYR A 34 9.48 0.57 -4.23
CA TYR A 34 8.06 0.36 -4.51
C TYR A 34 7.25 1.64 -4.31
N ASN A 35 6.54 2.05 -5.36
CA ASN A 35 5.73 3.28 -5.36
C ASN A 35 4.21 3.05 -5.34
N PHE A 36 3.74 1.83 -5.59
CA PHE A 36 2.32 1.49 -5.64
C PHE A 36 2.03 0.30 -4.74
N PHE A 37 0.92 0.36 -4.01
CA PHE A 37 0.54 -0.65 -3.04
C PHE A 37 -0.95 -0.95 -3.20
N ALA A 38 -1.29 -2.23 -3.25
CA ALA A 38 -2.67 -2.71 -3.30
C ALA A 38 -2.91 -3.66 -2.12
N MET A 39 -3.93 -3.37 -1.30
CA MET A 39 -4.30 -4.24 -0.19
C MET A 39 -5.27 -5.31 -0.66
N THR A 40 -4.77 -6.52 -0.82
CA THR A 40 -5.57 -7.71 -1.13
C THR A 40 -6.02 -8.42 0.16
N HIS A 41 -7.18 -9.04 0.11
CA HIS A 41 -7.60 -9.99 1.15
C HIS A 41 -7.80 -11.37 0.53
N GLY A 42 -7.58 -12.42 1.33
CA GLY A 42 -7.85 -13.81 0.99
C GLY A 42 -8.22 -14.56 2.28
N ARG A 43 -8.98 -15.65 2.17
CA ARG A 43 -9.34 -16.50 3.33
C ARG A 43 -8.36 -17.64 3.56
N SER A 44 -7.43 -17.84 2.62
CA SER A 44 -6.31 -18.76 2.73
C SER A 44 -5.11 -18.21 1.97
N GLU A 45 -3.92 -18.73 2.28
CA GLU A 45 -2.68 -18.40 1.57
C GLU A 45 -2.79 -18.66 0.07
N ALA A 46 -3.28 -19.85 -0.32
CA ALA A 46 -3.50 -20.19 -1.72
C ALA A 46 -4.53 -19.27 -2.42
N GLU A 47 -5.55 -18.75 -1.72
CA GLU A 47 -6.47 -17.75 -2.30
C GLU A 47 -5.76 -16.40 -2.48
N SER A 48 -4.93 -16.00 -1.53
CA SER A 48 -4.13 -14.78 -1.64
C SER A 48 -3.12 -14.87 -2.80
N GLU A 49 -2.41 -15.99 -2.95
CA GLU A 49 -1.45 -16.20 -4.04
C GLU A 49 -2.11 -16.08 -5.42
N ARG A 50 -3.29 -16.68 -5.62
CA ARG A 50 -4.03 -16.55 -6.87
C ARG A 50 -4.42 -15.10 -7.15
N ARG A 51 -4.92 -14.39 -6.15
CA ARG A 51 -5.31 -12.97 -6.27
C ARG A 51 -4.12 -12.06 -6.55
N ILE A 52 -2.97 -12.36 -5.96
CA ILE A 52 -1.71 -11.65 -6.25
C ILE A 52 -1.31 -11.87 -7.71
N ALA A 53 -1.41 -13.10 -8.21
CA ALA A 53 -1.17 -13.40 -9.62
C ALA A 53 -2.16 -12.65 -10.54
N GLU A 54 -3.46 -12.61 -10.19
CA GLU A 54 -4.46 -11.84 -10.94
C GLU A 54 -4.13 -10.33 -11.00
N VAL A 55 -3.63 -9.76 -9.89
CA VAL A 55 -3.16 -8.36 -9.85
C VAL A 55 -1.96 -8.16 -10.77
N ALA A 56 -0.98 -9.06 -10.72
CA ALA A 56 0.20 -8.99 -11.59
C ALA A 56 -0.17 -9.12 -13.07
N GLU A 57 -1.08 -10.04 -13.42
CA GLU A 57 -1.61 -10.19 -14.78
C GLU A 57 -2.31 -8.91 -15.25
N THR A 58 -3.14 -8.30 -14.39
CA THR A 58 -3.81 -7.03 -14.70
C THR A 58 -2.81 -5.90 -14.92
N MET A 59 -1.76 -5.81 -14.09
CA MET A 59 -0.69 -4.83 -14.25
C MET A 59 0.09 -5.06 -15.56
N ASN A 60 0.26 -6.32 -15.96
CA ASN A 60 0.96 -6.72 -17.18
C ASN A 60 0.25 -6.28 -18.48
N GLU A 61 -1.02 -5.88 -18.40
CA GLU A 61 -1.74 -5.27 -19.54
C GLU A 61 -1.25 -3.84 -19.85
N TYR A 62 -0.57 -3.18 -18.91
CA TYR A 62 -0.14 -1.78 -19.02
C TYR A 62 1.36 -1.64 -19.32
N TRP A 63 2.20 -2.53 -18.77
CA TRP A 63 3.63 -2.64 -19.09
C TRP A 63 4.13 -4.06 -18.80
N ASP A 64 5.34 -4.39 -19.24
CA ASP A 64 5.99 -5.68 -18.97
C ASP A 64 6.44 -5.74 -17.50
N VAL A 65 5.69 -6.48 -16.68
CA VAL A 65 5.95 -6.61 -15.23
C VAL A 65 6.94 -7.75 -15.01
N GLU A 66 8.14 -7.41 -14.57
CA GLU A 66 9.14 -8.41 -14.23
C GLU A 66 8.92 -8.97 -12.82
N PRO A 67 9.35 -10.21 -12.53
CA PRO A 67 9.28 -10.77 -11.17
C PRO A 67 9.99 -9.95 -10.10
N SER A 68 10.95 -9.09 -10.48
CA SER A 68 11.65 -8.19 -9.57
C SER A 68 10.92 -6.87 -9.28
N ASP A 69 9.85 -6.55 -10.00
CA ASP A 69 9.17 -5.25 -9.91
C ASP A 69 8.19 -5.15 -8.73
N TRP A 70 7.89 -6.29 -8.11
CA TRP A 70 6.89 -6.38 -7.04
C TRP A 70 7.26 -7.44 -6.01
N ASP A 71 6.68 -7.29 -4.82
CA ASP A 71 6.78 -8.27 -3.75
C ASP A 71 5.49 -8.23 -2.91
N THR A 72 5.24 -9.28 -2.12
CA THR A 72 4.07 -9.38 -1.24
C THR A 72 4.48 -9.31 0.22
N LEU A 73 3.82 -8.42 0.96
CA LEU A 73 3.97 -8.31 2.41
C LEU A 73 2.77 -8.96 3.12
N PHE A 74 2.88 -10.23 3.49
CA PHE A 74 1.83 -10.93 4.24
C PHE A 74 1.70 -10.40 5.68
N SER A 75 0.51 -9.90 6.02
CA SER A 75 0.19 -9.55 7.41
C SER A 75 -0.04 -10.81 8.24
N THR A 76 1.00 -11.30 8.91
CA THR A 76 0.95 -12.51 9.76
C THR A 76 0.47 -12.23 11.19
N ARG A 77 0.70 -11.02 11.69
CA ARG A 77 0.30 -10.62 13.05
C ARG A 77 -0.03 -9.15 13.12
N ILE A 78 -1.14 -8.84 13.81
CA ILE A 78 -1.47 -7.46 14.17
C ILE A 78 -0.74 -7.12 15.48
N LEU A 79 0.30 -6.29 15.37
CA LEU A 79 1.02 -5.79 16.55
C LEU A 79 0.24 -4.66 17.25
N LYS A 80 -0.46 -3.83 16.47
CA LYS A 80 -1.29 -2.72 16.98
C LYS A 80 -2.38 -2.38 15.97
N LYS A 81 -3.63 -2.25 16.44
CA LYS A 81 -4.76 -1.73 15.67
C LYS A 81 -5.61 -0.85 16.58
N THR A 82 -5.35 0.45 16.53
CA THR A 82 -6.02 1.46 17.37
C THR A 82 -6.33 2.68 16.53
N GLY A 83 -7.48 3.32 16.75
CA GLY A 83 -7.80 4.60 16.12
C GLY A 83 -6.91 5.74 16.61
N ILE A 84 -6.89 6.86 15.88
CA ILE A 84 -6.19 8.09 16.29
C ILE A 84 -7.04 8.82 17.34
N ARG A 85 -6.42 9.23 18.45
CA ARG A 85 -7.02 10.15 19.43
C ARG A 85 -6.58 11.58 19.12
N ILE A 86 -7.41 12.31 18.38
CA ILE A 86 -7.06 13.63 17.85
C ILE A 86 -6.91 14.68 18.96
N ALA A 87 -7.83 14.72 19.93
CA ALA A 87 -7.79 15.70 21.02
C ALA A 87 -6.49 15.59 21.84
N GLU A 88 -6.14 14.38 22.30
CA GLU A 88 -4.91 14.13 23.07
C GLU A 88 -3.63 14.53 22.29
N ARG A 89 -3.59 14.29 20.97
CA ARG A 89 -2.46 14.72 20.13
C ARG A 89 -2.39 16.24 19.96
N ALA A 90 -3.53 16.90 19.80
CA ALA A 90 -3.57 18.35 19.66
C ALA A 90 -3.06 19.04 20.94
N ASP A 91 -3.45 18.53 22.11
CA ASP A 91 -3.02 19.04 23.40
C ASP A 91 -1.52 18.84 23.63
N GLY A 92 -0.97 17.67 23.28
CA GLY A 92 0.46 17.37 23.39
C GLY A 92 1.36 18.24 22.50
N ASN A 93 0.92 18.53 21.26
CA ASN A 93 1.67 19.40 20.34
C ASN A 93 1.64 20.87 20.77
N THR A 94 0.54 21.33 21.37
CA THR A 94 0.36 22.74 21.78
C THR A 94 1.05 23.04 23.11
N SER A 95 1.06 22.10 24.05
CA SER A 95 1.74 22.24 25.35
C SER A 95 3.26 22.27 25.23
N SER A 96 3.82 21.52 24.28
CA SER A 96 5.28 21.50 24.00
C SER A 96 5.79 22.84 23.43
N GLN A 97 4.94 23.64 22.78
CA GLN A 97 5.31 24.96 22.23
C GLN A 97 5.29 26.10 23.26
N ARG A 98 4.66 25.91 24.44
CA ARG A 98 4.56 26.95 25.48
C ARG A 98 5.71 26.94 26.49
N SER A 99 6.61 25.96 26.43
CA SER A 99 7.72 25.82 27.38
C SER A 99 9.07 26.35 26.87
N SER A 100 9.07 27.08 25.75
CA SER A 100 10.28 27.65 25.13
C SER A 100 10.29 29.18 25.09
N THR A 101 9.65 29.85 26.06
CA THR A 101 9.74 31.32 26.23
C THR A 101 10.29 31.65 27.60
#